data_AF-A0A662YX89-F1
#
_entry.id   AF-A0A662YX89-F1
#
_cell.length_a   1.000
_cell.length_b   1.000
_cell.length_c   1.000
_cell.angle_alpha   90.00
_cell.angle_beta   90.00
_cell.angle_gamma   90.00
#
_symmetry.space_group_name_H-M   'P 1'
#
loop_
_entity.id
_entity.type
_entity.pdbx_description
1 polymer ?
#
loop_
_entity_poly.entity_id
_entity_poly.type
_entity_poly.pdbx_seq_one_letter_code
_entity_poly.pdbx_strand_id
1 'polypeptide(L)'
;MTLRKHEWEKHGTCAAVAESLNSENKYFAKALDLYKKVDLDSILKKFNIVPSSKYYSLDNIRSVIDSFYKVKPKIQCVSPSQGEAVQTLGQIEICFDKEYQLMDCVEDEEELPNSIDDLFVFESAQQSEFSVCDESMPIYYPPAHEEY
;
A
#
# COMPACT_ATOMS: atom_id res chain seq x y z
N MET A 1 -17.30 13.93 6.62
CA MET A 1 -17.00 13.33 5.31
C MET A 1 -16.79 11.84 5.54
N THR A 2 -17.39 10.94 4.75
CA THR A 2 -17.19 9.49 4.92
C THR A 2 -15.94 9.04 4.18
N LEU A 3 -15.30 7.96 4.64
CA LEU A 3 -14.11 7.38 3.98
C LEU A 3 -14.37 7.10 2.50
N ARG A 4 -15.51 6.47 2.18
CA ARG A 4 -15.88 6.17 0.78
C ARG A 4 -15.97 7.42 -0.10
N LYS A 5 -16.54 8.51 0.42
CA LYS A 5 -16.63 9.77 -0.33
C LYS A 5 -15.23 10.32 -0.62
N HIS A 6 -14.33 10.29 0.36
CA HIS A 6 -12.94 10.74 0.19
C HIS A 6 -12.20 9.93 -0.88
N GLU A 7 -12.25 8.61 -0.78
CA GLU A 7 -11.60 7.71 -1.75
C GLU A 7 -12.14 7.89 -3.17
N TRP A 8 -13.46 8.09 -3.32
CA TRP A 8 -14.06 8.34 -4.63
C TRP A 8 -13.60 9.68 -5.21
N GLU A 9 -13.71 10.78 -4.45
CA GLU A 9 -13.38 12.12 -4.93
C GLU A 9 -11.89 12.25 -5.26
N LYS A 10 -11.01 11.67 -4.43
CA LYS A 10 -9.55 11.76 -4.57
C LYS A 10 -8.97 10.79 -5.60
N HIS A 11 -9.49 9.57 -5.71
CA HIS A 11 -8.89 8.50 -6.53
C HIS A 11 -9.86 7.94 -7.59
N GLY A 12 -11.11 7.67 -7.20
CA GLY A 12 -12.09 7.04 -8.08
C GLY A 12 -12.44 7.87 -9.32
N THR A 13 -12.52 9.19 -9.19
CA THR A 13 -12.82 10.11 -10.30
C THR A 13 -11.76 10.06 -11.42
N CYS A 14 -10.49 9.89 -11.08
CA CYS A 14 -9.41 9.71 -12.07
C CYS A 14 -9.51 8.38 -12.81
N ALA A 15 -9.89 7.31 -12.09
CA ALA A 15 -10.06 5.98 -12.68
C ALA A 15 -11.33 5.85 -13.55
N ALA A 16 -12.29 6.76 -13.38
CA ALA A 16 -13.59 6.75 -14.05
C ALA A 16 -13.53 6.94 -15.58
N VAL A 17 -12.35 7.23 -16.14
CA VAL A 17 -12.12 7.18 -17.60
C VAL A 17 -12.31 5.77 -18.17
N ALA A 18 -12.07 4.73 -17.36
CA ALA A 18 -12.33 3.35 -17.74
C ALA A 18 -13.82 3.03 -17.53
N GLU A 19 -14.48 2.46 -18.54
CA GLU A 19 -15.90 2.11 -18.49
C GLU A 19 -16.25 1.13 -17.35
N SER A 20 -15.30 0.26 -16.99
CA SER A 20 -15.37 -0.67 -15.88
C SER A 20 -15.33 0.00 -14.50
N LEU A 21 -14.95 1.28 -14.39
CA LEU A 21 -14.82 2.05 -13.14
C LEU A 21 -15.59 3.38 -13.16
N ASN A 22 -16.35 3.66 -14.22
CA ASN A 22 -16.96 4.97 -14.47
C ASN A 22 -18.13 5.38 -13.54
N SER A 23 -18.27 4.72 -12.39
CA SER A 23 -19.19 5.11 -11.33
C SER A 23 -18.64 4.68 -9.98
N GLU A 24 -19.06 5.36 -8.91
CA GLU A 24 -18.65 5.05 -7.55
C GLU A 24 -18.89 3.57 -7.19
N ASN A 25 -20.07 3.05 -7.55
CA ASN A 25 -20.42 1.65 -7.31
C ASN A 25 -19.51 0.68 -8.07
N LYS A 26 -19.21 0.96 -9.35
CA LYS A 26 -18.31 0.11 -10.15
C LYS A 26 -16.88 0.12 -9.59
N TYR A 27 -16.39 1.29 -9.21
CA TYR A 27 -15.06 1.46 -8.62
C TYR A 27 -14.90 0.65 -7.33
N PHE A 28 -15.79 0.81 -6.35
CA PHE A 28 -15.71 0.06 -5.11
C PHE A 28 -15.99 -1.44 -5.28
N ALA A 29 -16.89 -1.82 -6.18
CA ALA A 29 -17.12 -3.23 -6.49
C ALA A 29 -15.85 -3.87 -7.07
N LYS A 30 -15.17 -3.20 -8.00
CA LYS A 30 -13.91 -3.69 -8.57
C LYS A 30 -12.81 -3.76 -7.51
N ALA A 31 -12.67 -2.75 -6.66
CA ALA A 31 -11.69 -2.76 -5.57
C ALA A 31 -11.90 -3.95 -4.62
N LEU A 32 -13.15 -4.25 -4.26
CA LEU A 32 -13.49 -5.41 -3.43
C LEU A 32 -13.23 -6.74 -4.14
N ASP A 33 -13.51 -6.83 -5.45
CA ASP A 33 -13.20 -8.02 -6.24
C ASP A 33 -11.68 -8.28 -6.27
N LEU A 34 -10.88 -7.25 -6.49
CA LEU A 34 -9.41 -7.36 -6.50
C LEU A 34 -8.88 -7.71 -5.12
N TYR A 35 -9.39 -7.08 -4.06
CA TYR A 35 -9.02 -7.41 -2.68
C TYR A 35 -9.23 -8.91 -2.37
N LYS A 36 -10.41 -9.45 -2.75
CA LYS A 36 -10.71 -10.88 -2.58
C LYS A 36 -9.88 -11.79 -3.47
N LYS A 37 -9.56 -11.35 -4.70
CA LYS A 37 -8.73 -12.12 -5.65
C LYS A 37 -7.29 -12.21 -5.17
N VAL A 38 -6.74 -11.13 -4.61
CA VAL A 38 -5.39 -11.11 -4.06
C VAL A 38 -5.35 -11.94 -2.78
N ASP A 39 -6.26 -11.69 -1.82
CA ASP A 39 -6.29 -12.41 -0.54
C ASP A 39 -4.93 -12.38 0.19
N LEU A 40 -4.34 -11.18 0.24
CA LEU A 40 -2.99 -10.95 0.77
C LEU A 40 -2.83 -11.47 2.21
N ASP A 41 -3.85 -11.29 3.05
CA ASP A 41 -3.85 -11.75 4.44
C ASP A 41 -3.64 -13.27 4.56
N SER A 42 -4.38 -14.06 3.76
CA SER A 42 -4.22 -15.52 3.75
C SER A 42 -2.83 -15.94 3.27
N ILE A 43 -2.27 -15.22 2.28
CA ILE A 43 -0.91 -15.49 1.79
C ILE A 43 0.14 -15.18 2.86
N LEU A 44 0.07 -14.01 3.50
CA LEU A 44 1.00 -13.66 4.59
C LEU A 44 0.93 -14.68 5.74
N LYS A 45 -0.29 -15.06 6.16
CA LYS A 45 -0.52 -16.09 7.18
C LYS A 45 0.07 -17.45 6.79
N LYS A 46 -0.10 -17.88 5.53
CA LYS A 46 0.45 -19.15 5.02
C LYS A 46 1.98 -19.22 5.16
N PHE A 47 2.67 -18.10 5.08
CA PHE A 47 4.11 -18.00 5.27
C PHE A 47 4.52 -17.55 6.68
N ASN A 48 3.61 -17.60 7.66
CA ASN A 48 3.82 -17.20 9.05
C ASN A 48 4.24 -15.73 9.23
N ILE A 49 3.87 -14.85 8.29
CA ILE A 49 3.91 -13.40 8.48
C ILE A 49 2.58 -12.99 9.10
N VAL A 50 2.56 -12.94 10.42
CA VAL A 50 1.37 -12.63 11.21
C VAL A 50 1.66 -11.55 12.25
N PRO A 51 0.63 -10.80 12.68
CA PRO A 51 0.78 -9.83 13.75
C PRO A 51 1.32 -10.50 15.02
N SER A 52 2.47 -10.06 15.52
CA SER A 52 3.11 -10.66 16.70
C SER A 52 4.26 -9.80 17.22
N SER A 53 4.89 -10.22 18.33
CA SER A 53 6.14 -9.60 18.83
C SER A 53 7.38 -9.96 18.00
N LYS A 54 7.25 -10.76 16.93
CA LYS A 54 8.35 -11.08 16.02
C LYS A 54 8.59 -9.94 15.05
N TYR A 55 9.86 -9.70 14.75
CA TYR A 55 10.27 -8.79 13.69
C TYR A 55 10.52 -9.52 12.38
N TYR A 56 10.27 -8.83 11.27
CA TYR A 56 10.48 -9.32 9.91
C TYR A 56 11.51 -8.43 9.20
N SER A 57 12.27 -9.00 8.26
CA SER A 57 13.03 -8.18 7.30
C SER A 57 12.13 -7.79 6.13
N LEU A 58 12.41 -6.64 5.50
CA LEU A 58 11.70 -6.21 4.29
C LEU A 58 11.79 -7.27 3.19
N ASP A 59 12.98 -7.84 3.00
CA ASP A 59 13.23 -8.91 2.02
C ASP A 59 12.37 -10.15 2.24
N ASN A 60 12.09 -10.52 3.49
CA ASN A 60 11.21 -11.65 3.79
C ASN A 60 9.79 -11.38 3.27
N ILE A 61 9.23 -10.22 3.60
CA ILE A 61 7.87 -9.85 3.19
C ILE A 61 7.80 -9.72 1.66
N ARG A 62 8.77 -9.04 1.03
CA ARG A 62 8.86 -8.92 -0.44
C ARG A 62 8.95 -10.29 -1.11
N SER A 63 9.82 -11.17 -0.62
CA SER A 63 10.03 -12.50 -1.19
C SER A 63 8.79 -13.38 -1.11
N VAL A 64 8.02 -13.30 -0.02
CA VAL A 64 6.75 -14.04 0.09
C VAL A 64 5.77 -13.58 -0.98
N ILE A 65 5.61 -12.27 -1.14
CA ILE A 65 4.68 -11.68 -2.12
C ILE A 65 5.14 -12.01 -3.55
N ASP A 66 6.41 -11.78 -3.88
CA ASP A 66 6.97 -12.10 -5.21
C ASP A 66 6.86 -13.61 -5.51
N SER A 67 7.17 -14.48 -4.55
CA SER A 67 7.10 -15.93 -4.78
C SER A 67 5.72 -16.41 -5.20
N PHE A 68 4.66 -15.78 -4.67
CA PHE A 68 3.28 -16.18 -4.91
C PHE A 68 2.65 -15.45 -6.11
N TYR A 69 2.82 -14.13 -6.18
CA TYR A 69 2.17 -13.30 -7.20
C TYR A 69 3.04 -13.01 -8.42
N LYS A 70 4.35 -13.31 -8.37
CA LYS A 70 5.34 -13.02 -9.42
C LYS A 70 5.43 -11.53 -9.77
N VAL A 71 5.17 -10.67 -8.79
CA VAL A 71 5.25 -9.22 -8.91
C VAL A 71 5.84 -8.60 -7.65
N LYS A 72 6.44 -7.42 -7.81
CA LYS A 72 7.03 -6.64 -6.72
C LYS A 72 6.02 -5.67 -6.11
N PRO A 73 5.74 -5.77 -4.80
CA PRO A 73 4.90 -4.81 -4.09
C PRO A 73 5.70 -3.56 -3.68
N LYS A 74 4.99 -2.46 -3.40
CA LYS A 74 5.53 -1.35 -2.59
C LYS A 74 5.12 -1.57 -1.14
N ILE A 75 6.08 -1.52 -0.22
CA ILE A 75 5.84 -1.74 1.21
C ILE A 75 6.27 -0.49 1.94
N GLN A 76 5.35 0.07 2.72
CA GLN A 76 5.55 1.30 3.44
C GLN A 76 5.37 1.09 4.94
N CYS A 77 6.19 1.80 5.70
CA CYS A 77 6.28 1.72 7.14
C CYS A 77 6.09 3.10 7.76
N VAL A 78 5.63 3.10 9.01
CA VAL A 78 5.77 4.24 9.91
C VAL A 78 7.19 4.23 10.45
N SER A 79 7.87 5.36 10.32
CA SER A 79 9.23 5.54 10.83
C SER A 79 9.27 5.34 12.35
N PRO A 80 10.41 4.84 12.89
CA PRO A 80 10.56 4.69 14.33
C PRO A 80 10.34 6.01 15.07
N SER A 81 9.70 5.95 16.24
CA SER A 81 9.68 7.11 17.15
C SER A 81 11.08 7.37 17.72
N GLN A 82 11.33 8.58 18.25
CA GLN A 82 12.64 8.89 18.84
C GLN A 82 13.03 7.85 19.92
N GLY A 83 14.12 7.11 19.66
CA GLY A 83 14.64 6.08 20.56
C GLY A 83 14.24 4.65 20.20
N GLU A 84 13.38 4.45 19.20
CA GLU A 84 13.06 3.12 18.66
C GLU A 84 14.04 2.72 17.56
N ALA A 85 14.33 1.42 17.48
CA ALA A 85 15.23 0.83 16.48
C ALA A 85 14.49 -0.02 15.44
N VAL A 86 13.15 0.03 15.44
CA VAL A 86 12.26 -0.77 14.58
C VAL A 86 11.27 0.16 13.90
N GLN A 87 10.94 -0.13 12.65
CA GLN A 87 9.87 0.53 11.92
C GLN A 87 8.60 -0.31 11.97
N THR A 88 7.43 0.30 11.83
CA THR A 88 6.14 -0.42 11.91
C THR A 88 5.53 -0.60 10.53
N LEU A 89 5.14 -1.82 10.16
CA LEU A 89 4.46 -2.12 8.91
C LEU A 89 3.14 -1.33 8.83
N GLY A 90 3.02 -0.45 7.83
CA GLY A 90 1.85 0.42 7.66
C GLY A 90 0.97 0.01 6.48
N GLN A 91 1.57 -0.08 5.29
CA GLN A 91 0.85 -0.28 4.04
C GLN A 91 1.60 -1.21 3.09
N ILE A 92 0.85 -2.06 2.38
CA ILE A 92 1.34 -2.86 1.25
C ILE A 92 0.49 -2.51 0.04
N GLU A 93 1.14 -2.04 -1.01
CA GLU A 93 0.50 -1.74 -2.30
C GLU A 93 0.78 -2.87 -3.28
N ILE A 94 -0.29 -3.33 -3.94
CA ILE A 94 -0.26 -4.32 -5.01
C ILE A 94 -0.74 -3.64 -6.29
N CYS A 95 0.10 -3.64 -7.31
CA CYS A 95 -0.17 -2.92 -8.54
C CYS A 95 -0.85 -3.78 -9.60
N PHE A 96 -1.69 -3.13 -10.40
CA PHE A 96 -2.41 -3.75 -11.50
C PHE A 96 -2.30 -2.90 -12.76
N ASP A 97 -2.27 -3.54 -13.92
CA ASP A 97 -2.47 -2.86 -15.19
C ASP A 97 -3.94 -2.42 -15.36
N LYS A 98 -4.23 -1.74 -16.46
CA LYS A 98 -5.59 -1.24 -16.76
C LYS A 98 -6.58 -2.37 -17.05
N GLU A 99 -6.07 -3.56 -17.35
CA GLU A 99 -6.79 -4.81 -17.56
C GLU A 99 -6.93 -5.64 -16.27
N TYR A 100 -6.50 -5.08 -15.12
CA TYR A 100 -6.54 -5.69 -13.79
C TYR A 100 -5.72 -6.97 -13.64
N GLN A 101 -4.65 -7.09 -14.41
CA GLN A 101 -3.61 -8.11 -14.21
C GLN A 101 -2.55 -7.57 -13.27
N LEU A 102 -2.00 -8.45 -12.44
CA LEU A 102 -0.93 -8.08 -11.52
C LEU A 102 0.29 -7.62 -12.31
N MET A 103 0.91 -6.53 -11.87
CA MET A 103 2.16 -6.03 -12.41
C MET A 103 3.08 -5.55 -11.29
N ASP A 104 4.36 -5.40 -11.59
CA ASP A 104 5.30 -4.77 -10.67
C ASP A 104 4.85 -3.34 -10.33
N CYS A 105 4.91 -2.98 -9.05
CA CYS A 105 4.85 -1.59 -8.66
C CYS A 105 6.16 -0.92 -9.08
N VAL A 106 6.07 -0.02 -10.05
CA VAL A 106 7.21 0.79 -10.47
C VAL A 106 7.43 1.83 -9.38
N GLU A 107 8.65 1.92 -8.85
CA GLU A 107 9.06 3.12 -8.13
C GLU A 107 9.16 4.19 -9.21
N ASP A 108 8.22 5.13 -9.23
CA ASP A 108 8.38 6.32 -10.06
C ASP A 108 9.74 6.90 -9.66
N GLU A 109 10.73 6.88 -10.58
CA GLU A 109 11.77 7.90 -10.52
C GLU A 109 10.98 9.20 -10.52
N GLU A 110 10.98 9.90 -9.39
CA GLU A 110 10.31 11.18 -9.27
C GLU A 110 10.73 12.02 -10.49
N GLU A 111 9.84 12.15 -11.47
CA GLU A 111 10.00 13.15 -12.52
C GLU A 111 10.04 14.47 -11.75
N LEU A 112 11.27 14.99 -11.59
CA LEU A 112 11.55 16.18 -10.80
C LEU A 112 10.47 17.23 -11.13
N PRO A 113 9.77 17.77 -10.11
CA PRO A 113 8.69 18.71 -10.36
C PRO A 113 9.24 19.89 -11.17
N ASN A 114 8.68 20.07 -12.37
CA ASN A 114 9.12 21.09 -13.32
C ASN A 114 8.81 22.52 -12.83
N SER A 115 8.16 22.68 -11.67
CA SER A 115 7.83 23.97 -11.08
C SER A 115 7.79 23.91 -9.55
N ILE A 116 8.12 25.04 -8.92
CA ILE A 116 8.04 25.23 -7.46
C ILE A 116 6.58 25.19 -6.97
N ASP A 117 5.61 25.58 -7.82
CA ASP A 117 4.18 25.52 -7.48
C ASP A 117 3.67 24.07 -7.36
N ASP A 118 4.17 23.14 -8.18
CA ASP A 118 3.84 21.71 -8.06
C ASP A 118 4.40 21.10 -6.76
N LEU A 119 5.55 21.58 -6.29
CA LEU A 119 6.16 21.15 -5.02
C LEU A 119 5.26 21.49 -3.82
N PHE A 120 4.68 22.69 -3.78
CA PHE A 120 3.81 23.14 -2.69
C PHE A 120 2.43 22.45 -2.69
N VAL A 121 1.92 22.04 -3.86
CA VAL A 121 0.67 21.27 -3.97
C VAL A 121 0.87 19.81 -3.56
N PHE A 122 2.01 19.20 -3.90
CA PHE A 122 2.36 17.85 -3.46
C PHE A 122 2.57 17.76 -1.94
N GLU A 123 3.31 18.70 -1.35
CA GLU A 123 3.57 18.73 0.10
C GLU A 123 2.29 18.86 0.94
N SER A 124 1.26 19.54 0.43
CA SER A 124 0.00 19.75 1.13
C SER A 124 -1.01 18.61 0.96
N ALA A 125 -0.83 17.73 -0.04
CA ALA A 125 -1.73 16.60 -0.33
C ALA A 125 -1.20 15.24 0.16
N GLN A 126 0.09 15.16 0.53
CA GLN A 126 0.82 13.91 0.71
C GLN A 126 1.66 13.89 1.99
N GLN A 127 1.09 14.26 3.13
CA GLN A 127 1.66 13.85 4.40
C GLN A 127 1.05 12.49 4.79
N SER A 128 1.35 11.44 4.01
CA SER A 128 1.12 10.09 4.51
C SER A 128 2.11 9.85 5.65
N GLU A 129 1.62 9.34 6.78
CA GLU A 129 2.49 8.90 7.89
C GLU A 129 3.44 7.76 7.45
N PHE A 130 3.16 7.15 6.30
CA PHE A 130 3.93 6.06 5.72
C PHE A 130 5.00 6.56 4.75
N SER A 131 6.19 5.96 4.85
CA SER A 131 7.31 6.09 3.91
C SER A 131 7.78 4.71 3.48
N VAL A 132 8.57 4.59 2.40
CA VAL A 132 9.10 3.28 1.98
C VAL A 132 9.90 2.67 3.14
N CYS A 133 9.63 1.39 3.46
CA CYS A 133 10.32 0.73 4.57
C CYS A 133 11.84 0.68 4.32
N ASP A 134 12.63 0.96 5.35
CA ASP A 134 14.09 0.89 5.30
C ASP A 134 14.57 -0.57 5.29
N GLU A 135 15.37 -0.96 4.30
CA GLU A 135 15.90 -2.33 4.18
C GLU A 135 16.81 -2.74 5.34
N SER A 136 17.48 -1.79 5.99
CA SER A 136 18.41 -2.01 7.10
C SER A 136 17.71 -2.16 8.45
N MET A 137 16.43 -1.77 8.56
CA MET A 137 15.69 -1.80 9.81
C MET A 137 14.70 -2.97 9.90
N PRO A 138 14.63 -3.67 11.05
CA PRO A 138 13.59 -4.66 11.30
C PRO A 138 12.19 -4.03 11.30
N ILE A 139 11.23 -4.76 10.73
CA ILE A 139 9.82 -4.38 10.63
C ILE A 139 9.02 -5.06 11.73
N TYR A 140 8.29 -4.26 12.50
CA TYR A 140 7.29 -4.69 13.46
C TYR A 140 5.90 -4.76 12.81
N TYR A 141 5.22 -5.89 12.98
CA TYR A 141 3.83 -6.07 12.53
C TYR A 141 2.92 -6.23 13.78
N PRO A 142 2.30 -5.14 14.26
CA PRO A 142 1.59 -5.13 15.54
C PRO A 142 0.31 -5.97 15.50
N PRO A 143 0.03 -6.78 16.54
CA PRO A 143 -1.30 -7.33 16.79
C PRO A 143 -2.37 -6.24 16.77
N ALA A 144 -3.51 -6.52 16.14
CA ALA A 144 -4.67 -5.65 16.28
C ALA A 144 -5.04 -5.58 17.78
N HIS A 145 -5.25 -4.37 18.30
CA HIS A 145 -5.81 -4.22 19.63
C HIS A 145 -7.22 -4.84 19.62
N GLU A 146 -7.45 -5.87 20.44
CA GLU A 146 -8.81 -6.28 20.78
C GLU A 146 -9.44 -5.11 21.55
N GLU A 147 -10.42 -4.44 20.96
CA GLU A 147 -11.29 -3.54 21.71
C GLU A 147 -12.05 -4.39 22.74
N TYR A 148 -11.72 -4.22 24.02
CA TYR A 148 -12.45 -4.79 25.17
C TYR A 148 -13.62 -3.89 25.57
#